data_AF-A0A2H6N4N3-F1
#
_entry.id   AF-A0A2H6N4N3-F1
#
_cell.length_a   1.000
_cell.length_b   1.000
_cell.length_c   1.000
_cell.angle_alpha   90.00
_cell.angle_beta   90.00
_cell.angle_gamma   90.00
#
_symmetry.space_group_name_H-M   'P 1'
#
loop_
_entity.id
_entity.type
_entity.pdbx_description
1 polymer ?
#
loop_
_entity_poly.entity_id
_entity_poly.type
_entity_poly.pdbx_seq_one_letter_code
_entity_poly.pdbx_strand_id
1 'polypeptide(L)'
;HFASVTTVFHSRLSQLDMNNPIAVRSMNDQLMFLERAFIDPLGLPGRPFYRHIIFAPSSRNKYAGMSFPGIYDALFDIGSRGDPHKAWKEVKRQISIAAFTVQAAAGILEGVL
;
A
#
# COMPACT_ATOMS: atom_id res chain seq x y z
N HIS A 1 13.61 0.18 1.02
CA HIS A 1 13.51 -0.72 -0.14
C HIS A 1 12.65 -0.12 -1.26
N PHE A 2 11.32 0.06 -1.09
CA PHE A 2 10.42 0.64 -2.12
C PHE A 2 10.99 1.87 -2.86
N ALA A 3 11.44 2.89 -2.12
CA ALA A 3 12.02 4.10 -2.72
C ALA A 3 13.23 3.81 -3.64
N SER A 4 14.09 2.87 -3.25
CA SER A 4 15.23 2.46 -4.07
C SER A 4 14.78 1.77 -5.36
N VAL A 5 13.73 0.93 -5.28
CA VAL A 5 13.15 0.26 -6.44
C VAL A 5 12.53 1.28 -7.40
N THR A 6 11.81 2.28 -6.86
CA THR A 6 11.25 3.37 -7.67
C THR A 6 12.34 4.15 -8.40
N THR A 7 13.47 4.43 -7.77
CA THR A 7 14.61 5.07 -8.44
C THR A 7 15.13 4.22 -9.61
N VAL A 8 15.32 2.90 -9.39
CA VAL A 8 15.76 1.98 -10.45
C VAL A 8 14.73 1.90 -11.58
N PHE A 9 13.44 1.83 -11.25
CA PHE A 9 12.35 1.86 -12.23
C PHE A 9 12.42 3.12 -13.09
N HIS A 10 12.59 4.31 -12.50
CA HIS A 10 12.73 5.55 -13.26
C HIS A 10 13.97 5.57 -14.16
N SER A 11 15.09 4.99 -13.72
CA SER A 11 16.28 4.85 -14.57
C SER A 11 16.04 3.94 -15.77
N ARG A 12 15.28 2.84 -15.62
CA ARG A 12 14.90 1.98 -16.75
C ARG A 12 13.91 2.68 -17.68
N LEU A 13 12.96 3.42 -17.11
CA LEU A 13 11.98 4.18 -17.88
C LEU A 13 12.64 5.26 -18.76
N SER A 14 13.70 5.93 -18.29
CA SER A 14 14.40 6.94 -19.07
C SER A 14 15.25 6.38 -20.21
N GLN A 15 15.58 5.08 -20.16
CA GLN A 15 16.36 4.36 -21.18
C GLN A 15 15.48 3.55 -22.14
N LEU A 16 14.16 3.63 -21.98
CA LEU A 16 13.20 2.87 -22.76
C LEU A 16 13.23 3.27 -24.25
N ASP A 17 13.34 2.28 -25.14
CA ASP A 17 13.13 2.49 -26.58
C ASP A 17 11.64 2.67 -26.87
N MET A 18 11.25 3.92 -27.15
CA MET A 18 9.88 4.31 -27.44
C MET A 18 9.35 3.73 -28.77
N ASN A 19 10.22 3.23 -29.65
CA ASN A 19 9.82 2.57 -30.89
C ASN A 19 9.51 1.08 -30.70
N ASN A 20 9.78 0.52 -29.52
CA ASN A 20 9.42 -0.85 -29.17
C ASN A 20 8.08 -0.88 -28.40
N PRO A 21 6.94 -1.14 -29.07
CA PRO A 21 5.63 -1.05 -28.44
C PRO A 21 5.43 -2.08 -27.32
N ILE A 22 6.12 -3.23 -27.36
CA ILE A 22 6.03 -4.27 -26.31
C ILE A 22 6.75 -3.79 -25.04
N ALA A 23 7.94 -3.20 -25.18
CA ALA A 23 8.69 -2.65 -24.06
C ALA A 23 7.93 -1.48 -23.40
N VAL A 24 7.36 -0.58 -24.22
CA VAL A 24 6.50 0.52 -23.75
C VAL A 24 5.28 -0.02 -23.00
N ARG A 25 4.64 -1.06 -23.55
CA ARG A 25 3.47 -1.67 -22.90
C ARG A 25 3.81 -2.26 -21.55
N SER A 26 4.94 -2.97 -21.43
CA SER A 26 5.40 -3.57 -20.16
C SER A 26 5.62 -2.51 -19.07
N MET A 27 6.27 -1.38 -19.40
CA MET A 27 6.46 -0.28 -18.45
C MET A 27 5.13 0.39 -18.05
N ASN A 28 4.21 0.59 -19.01
CA ASN A 28 2.89 1.14 -18.73
C ASN A 28 2.06 0.22 -17.82
N ASP A 29 2.15 -1.11 -18.02
CA ASP A 29 1.47 -2.07 -17.15
C ASP A 29 2.04 -2.01 -15.73
N GLN A 30 3.36 -1.90 -15.54
CA GLN A 30 3.95 -1.70 -14.20
C GLN A 30 3.43 -0.43 -13.50
N LEU A 31 3.36 0.70 -14.21
CA LEU A 31 2.78 1.94 -13.69
C LEU A 31 1.30 1.78 -13.32
N MET A 32 0.52 1.12 -14.17
CA MET A 32 -0.91 0.90 -13.95
C MET A 32 -1.17 -0.06 -12.77
N PHE A 33 -0.40 -1.14 -12.66
CA PHE A 33 -0.58 -2.15 -11.61
C PHE A 33 -0.01 -1.73 -10.27
N LEU A 34 0.93 -0.78 -10.22
CA LEU A 34 1.48 -0.24 -8.97
C LEU A 34 0.37 0.19 -8.01
N GLU A 35 -0.58 1.00 -8.48
CA GLU A 35 -1.67 1.50 -7.64
C GLU A 35 -2.55 0.36 -7.11
N ARG A 36 -2.77 -0.67 -7.94
CA ARG A 36 -3.56 -1.85 -7.56
C ARG A 36 -2.86 -2.69 -6.49
N ALA A 37 -1.53 -2.64 -6.39
CA ALA A 37 -0.79 -3.35 -5.36
C ALA A 37 -1.06 -2.79 -3.95
N PHE A 38 -1.59 -1.56 -3.83
CA PHE A 38 -1.99 -0.99 -2.55
C PHE A 38 -3.40 -1.38 -2.09
N ILE A 39 -4.10 -2.24 -2.84
CA ILE A 39 -5.47 -2.70 -2.55
C ILE A 39 -5.41 -4.07 -1.85
N ASP A 40 -5.87 -4.11 -0.60
CA ASP A 40 -6.09 -5.37 0.13
C ASP A 40 -7.52 -5.90 -0.13
N PRO A 41 -7.69 -7.12 -0.66
CA PRO A 41 -8.99 -7.69 -0.95
C PRO A 41 -9.89 -7.84 0.29
N LEU A 42 -9.32 -7.95 1.50
CA LEU A 42 -10.08 -8.07 2.75
C LEU A 42 -10.59 -6.70 3.26
N GLY A 43 -9.99 -5.61 2.78
CA GLY A 43 -10.29 -4.26 3.22
C GLY A 43 -9.88 -3.96 4.67
N LEU A 44 -10.23 -2.76 5.12
CA LEU A 44 -9.94 -2.32 6.48
C LEU A 44 -10.86 -3.02 7.50
N PRO A 45 -10.45 -3.16 8.76
CA PRO A 45 -11.27 -3.77 9.82
C PRO A 45 -12.65 -3.12 9.91
N GLY A 46 -13.70 -3.95 9.85
CA GLY A 46 -15.11 -3.50 9.87
C GLY A 46 -15.55 -2.70 8.64
N ARG A 47 -14.71 -2.61 7.60
CA ARG A 47 -14.86 -1.70 6.46
C ARG A 47 -14.39 -2.36 5.15
N PRO A 48 -15.06 -3.42 4.67
CA PRO A 48 -14.59 -4.27 3.57
C PRO A 48 -14.51 -3.57 2.19
N PHE A 49 -15.16 -2.41 2.04
CA PHE A 49 -15.10 -1.61 0.81
C PHE A 49 -13.96 -0.59 0.79
N TYR A 50 -13.37 -0.28 1.95
CA TYR A 50 -12.18 0.57 2.03
C TYR A 50 -10.96 -0.35 1.96
N ARG A 51 -10.42 -0.49 0.75
CA ARG A 51 -9.37 -1.50 0.46
C ARG A 51 -7.98 -0.92 0.30
N HIS A 52 -7.89 0.37 0.07
CA HIS A 52 -6.60 1.01 -0.14
C HIS A 52 -5.86 1.17 1.20
N ILE A 53 -4.69 0.52 1.30
CA ILE A 53 -3.91 0.42 2.54
C ILE A 53 -3.16 1.71 2.87
N ILE A 54 -2.68 2.45 1.86
CA ILE A 54 -2.05 3.76 2.08
C ILE A 54 -3.09 4.83 2.38
N PHE A 55 -4.20 4.90 1.64
CA PHE A 55 -5.19 5.97 1.75
C PHE A 55 -6.60 5.44 1.95
N ALA A 56 -7.26 5.87 3.02
CA ALA A 56 -8.71 5.80 3.13
C ALA A 56 -9.19 6.87 4.12
N PRO A 57 -10.47 7.28 4.06
CA PRO A 57 -11.07 8.02 5.16
C PRO A 57 -10.88 7.26 6.48
N SER A 58 -10.47 7.94 7.54
CA SER A 58 -10.45 7.31 8.87
C SER A 58 -11.88 6.97 9.30
N SER A 59 -12.03 5.91 10.09
CA SER A 59 -13.33 5.55 10.67
C SER A 59 -13.82 6.60 11.67
N ARG A 60 -12.91 7.41 12.24
CA ARG A 60 -13.20 8.40 13.29
C ARG A 60 -13.18 9.84 12.77
N ASN A 61 -12.41 10.14 11.71
CA ASN A 61 -12.43 11.44 11.04
C ASN A 61 -12.47 11.26 9.51
N LYS A 62 -13.68 11.37 8.94
CA LYS A 62 -13.90 11.17 7.49
C LYS A 62 -13.43 12.34 6.63
N TYR A 63 -13.09 13.48 7.22
CA TYR A 63 -12.67 14.70 6.50
C TYR A 63 -11.15 14.85 6.43
N ALA A 64 -10.41 14.22 7.34
CA ALA A 64 -8.97 14.09 7.20
C ALA A 64 -8.66 12.86 6.34
N GLY A 65 -8.15 13.07 5.13
CA GLY A 65 -7.44 12.01 4.40
C GLY A 65 -6.24 11.60 5.23
N MET A 66 -6.20 10.35 5.67
CA MET A 66 -5.18 9.85 6.60
C MET A 66 -4.39 8.75 5.92
N SER A 67 -3.06 8.84 6.01
CA SER A 67 -2.17 7.78 5.54
C SER A 67 -2.17 6.61 6.52
N PHE A 68 -2.12 5.39 6.00
CA PHE A 68 -2.15 4.15 6.78
C PHE A 68 -3.32 4.08 7.78
N PRO A 69 -4.58 4.22 7.30
CA PRO A 69 -5.77 4.32 8.14
C PRO A 69 -5.96 3.13 9.10
N GLY A 70 -5.51 1.93 8.72
CA GLY A 70 -5.55 0.76 9.60
C GLY A 70 -4.68 0.91 10.86
N ILE A 71 -3.46 1.43 10.70
CA ILE A 71 -2.54 1.69 11.83
C ILE A 71 -3.09 2.81 12.69
N TYR A 72 -3.55 3.90 12.06
CA TYR A 72 -4.10 5.04 12.77
C TYR A 72 -5.31 4.66 13.63
N ASP A 73 -6.29 3.98 13.04
CA ASP A 73 -7.50 3.58 13.77
C ASP A 73 -7.17 2.59 14.90
N ALA A 74 -6.21 1.67 14.69
CA ALA A 74 -5.76 0.75 15.73
C ALA A 74 -5.06 1.46 16.91
N LEU A 75 -4.25 2.49 16.63
CA LEU A 75 -3.61 3.32 17.67
C LEU A 75 -4.64 4.19 18.40
N PHE A 76 -5.61 4.74 17.69
CA PHE A 76 -6.67 5.56 18.28
C PHE A 76 -7.51 4.77 19.29
N ASP A 77 -7.84 3.52 18.97
CA ASP A 77 -8.63 2.65 19.84
C ASP A 77 -7.82 2.00 20.98
N ILE A 78 -6.52 2.33 21.14
CA ILE A 78 -5.66 1.59 22.06
C ILE A 78 -6.06 1.75 23.53
N GLY A 79 -6.51 2.94 23.92
CA GLY A 79 -6.93 3.26 25.29
C GLY A 79 -8.39 2.93 25.59
N SER A 80 -9.21 2.72 24.56
CA SER A 80 -10.65 2.43 24.70
C SER A 80 -10.95 0.92 24.68
N ARG A 81 -9.99 0.08 24.30
CA ARG A 81 -10.12 -1.38 24.32
C ARG A 81 -9.90 -1.93 25.72
N GLY A 82 -10.83 -2.77 26.19
CA GLY A 82 -10.77 -3.39 27.52
C GLY A 82 -9.62 -4.39 27.72
N ASP A 83 -8.90 -4.78 26.66
CA ASP A 83 -7.72 -5.66 26.73
C ASP A 83 -6.54 -5.03 25.98
N PRO A 84 -5.53 -4.50 26.70
CA PRO A 84 -4.34 -3.89 26.11
C PRO A 84 -3.54 -4.83 25.20
N HIS A 85 -3.48 -6.13 25.50
CA HIS A 85 -2.76 -7.10 24.68
C HIS A 85 -3.42 -7.27 23.31
N LYS A 86 -4.76 -7.35 23.28
CA LYS A 86 -5.52 -7.40 22.01
C LYS A 86 -5.40 -6.10 21.23
N ALA A 87 -5.38 -4.96 21.91
CA ALA A 87 -5.20 -3.66 21.26
C ALA A 87 -3.84 -3.57 20.55
N TRP A 88 -2.75 -3.88 21.25
CA TRP A 88 -1.40 -3.91 20.66
C TRP A 88 -1.20 -5.00 19.61
N LYS A 89 -1.91 -6.13 19.71
CA LYS A 89 -1.93 -7.16 18.67
C LYS A 89 -2.49 -6.62 17.36
N GLU A 90 -3.56 -5.81 17.42
CA GLU A 90 -4.15 -5.21 16.23
C GLU A 90 -3.21 -4.16 15.60
N VAL A 91 -2.57 -3.32 16.41
CA VAL A 91 -1.56 -2.36 15.92
C VAL A 91 -0.44 -3.09 15.15
N LYS A 92 0.12 -4.14 15.76
CA LYS A 92 1.18 -4.96 15.12
C LYS A 92 0.70 -5.61 13.82
N ARG A 93 -0.55 -6.09 13.79
CA ARG A 93 -1.16 -6.67 12.58
C ARG A 93 -1.26 -5.64 11.45
N GLN A 94 -1.73 -4.43 11.76
CA GLN A 94 -1.87 -3.35 10.77
C GLN A 94 -0.54 -2.86 10.23
N ILE A 95 0.49 -2.76 11.09
CA ILE A 95 1.86 -2.48 10.66
C ILE A 95 2.37 -3.56 9.71
N SER A 96 2.12 -4.82 10.02
CA SER A 96 2.54 -5.95 9.18
C SER A 96 1.87 -5.92 7.81
N ILE A 97 0.57 -5.62 7.75
CA ILE A 97 -0.18 -5.46 6.49
C ILE A 97 0.37 -4.30 5.67
N ALA A 98 0.59 -3.14 6.28
CA ALA A 98 1.14 -1.98 5.59
C ALA A 98 2.55 -2.25 5.03
N ALA A 99 3.43 -2.84 5.84
CA ALA A 99 4.78 -3.21 5.43
C ALA A 99 4.77 -4.22 4.29
N PHE A 100 3.96 -5.29 4.40
CA PHE A 100 3.78 -6.28 3.34
C PHE A 100 3.27 -5.64 2.05
N THR A 101 2.27 -4.77 2.14
CA THR A 101 1.66 -4.13 0.97
C THR A 101 2.66 -3.22 0.25
N VAL A 102 3.43 -2.41 0.99
CA VAL A 102 4.50 -1.58 0.41
C VAL A 102 5.60 -2.43 -0.22
N GLN A 103 5.94 -3.56 0.40
CA GLN A 103 6.91 -4.50 -0.17
C GLN A 103 6.40 -5.16 -1.45
N ALA A 104 5.13 -5.59 -1.47
CA ALA A 104 4.49 -6.17 -2.65
C ALA A 104 4.40 -5.17 -3.81
N ALA A 105 4.07 -3.91 -3.50
CA ALA A 105 4.07 -2.82 -4.48
C ALA A 105 5.47 -2.54 -5.06
N ALA A 106 6.54 -2.69 -4.26
CA ALA A 106 7.90 -2.62 -4.77
C ALA A 106 8.15 -3.72 -5.82
N GLY A 107 7.73 -4.96 -5.54
CA GLY A 107 7.89 -6.08 -6.47
C GLY A 107 7.24 -5.85 -7.84
N ILE A 108 6.12 -5.12 -7.93
CA ILE A 108 5.52 -4.73 -9.21
C ILE A 108 6.48 -3.89 -10.08
N LEU A 109 7.24 -3.00 -9.43
CA LEU A 109 8.19 -2.11 -10.09
C LEU A 109 9.55 -2.76 -10.34
N GLU A 110 9.87 -3.90 -9.73
CA GLU A 110 11.09 -4.64 -10.09
C GLU A 110 10.92 -5.35 -11.45
N GLY A 111 9.67 -5.65 -11.82
CA GLY A 111 9.33 -6.38 -13.05
C GLY A 111 9.53 -7.88 -12.91
N VAL A 112 9.11 -8.64 -13.93
CA VAL A 112 9.40 -10.08 -14.03
C VAL A 112 10.69 -10.22 -14.84
N LEU A 113 11.69 -10.92 -14.30
CA LEU A 113 12.89 -11.35 -15.04
C LEU A 113 12.51 -12.20 -16.25
#